data_AF-A0A1F0RL61-F1
#
_entry.id   AF-A0A1F0RL61-F1
#
_cell.length_a   1.000
_cell.length_b   1.000
_cell.length_c   1.000
_cell.angle_alpha   90.00
_cell.angle_beta   90.00
_cell.angle_gamma   90.00
#
_symmetry.space_group_name_H-M   'P 1'
#
loop_
_entity.id
_entity.type
_entity.pdbx_description
1 polymer ?
#
loop_
_entity_poly.entity_id
_entity_poly.type
_entity_poly.pdbx_seq_one_letter_code
_entity_poly.pdbx_strand_id
1 'polypeptide(L)'
;MGGAFSYASFSRANGRAGGWGVGQKAGDITQEELAELVSFVPTSLNNGTTIPDFPSAQQRAELVRRTAVFALTPEAEKWVTMVSVPAGLDATGRGGNVFTYTSISRTGTPPAPATVLFSPDIPAPFSIYEVDKVQIPVKISARGPLHSDVLLEEFLDGEFRYPEKLPAPFKAVTPNPNPSFNRALVTAMATVLNSRNGLVILVAPDNQAALWIAATAREVGEDGFGFSTFEKAAAINEFPLSTSTMLVVPPSEKQRLKETAIPGNPVVFALDEALPDVSAYEARAAEETEAVAPESQHEQAEQRTGAAQELEESAATASKPKKSAALSFDDSWGEDPADFGAPIPDASPFAAPGHGPAGIPPNPLDTPAPSTSQENPFATTVETAPSPSAEAAPAAEEAHPQPAAASGGNANVPGLSAEEWHRLKEFDPRWWIEHLDTNRGRSIQLAYLDKNSLGEGLDKLLMSAIVASWVFYFPRDFNLLAEDALRPWEDRELEHIAHLTAMHFAGTFVPEHCERYATGRVAMVLDRTTQLLAERSARAQQQPAPSHFAQHTAWQHRGAVHGGLGEHGRNTGFHGR
;
A
#
# COMPACT_ATOMS: atom_id res chain seq x y z
N MET A 1 12.19 -19.29 -16.99
CA MET A 1 12.82 -18.21 -16.19
C MET A 1 12.32 -16.88 -16.72
N GLY A 2 11.95 -15.97 -15.82
CA GLY A 2 11.42 -14.65 -16.13
C GLY A 2 12.30 -13.56 -15.53
N GLY A 3 11.96 -12.30 -15.81
CA GLY A 3 12.65 -11.13 -15.30
C GLY A 3 11.66 -10.12 -14.72
N ALA A 4 12.19 -9.18 -13.95
CA ALA A 4 11.43 -8.10 -13.34
C ALA A 4 12.21 -6.78 -13.40
N PHE A 5 11.49 -5.65 -13.40
CA PHE A 5 12.08 -4.33 -13.29
C PHE A 5 11.16 -3.36 -12.54
N SER A 6 11.74 -2.29 -12.01
CA SER A 6 11.00 -1.14 -11.50
C SER A 6 11.12 0.08 -12.40
N TYR A 7 10.07 0.90 -12.45
CA TYR A 7 10.04 2.18 -13.15
C TYR A 7 9.36 3.23 -12.28
N ALA A 8 9.96 4.41 -12.17
CA ALA A 8 9.47 5.53 -11.36
C ALA A 8 10.27 6.79 -11.69
N SER A 9 9.94 7.91 -11.04
CA SER A 9 10.85 9.05 -10.92
C SER A 9 11.81 8.84 -9.74
N PHE A 10 13.12 8.88 -10.01
CA PHE A 10 14.19 8.61 -9.03
C PHE A 10 15.08 9.83 -8.80
N SER A 11 15.70 9.92 -7.64
CA SER A 11 16.60 11.03 -7.35
C SER A 11 17.89 10.95 -8.18
N ARG A 12 18.60 12.08 -8.24
CA ARG A 12 19.93 12.14 -8.82
C ARG A 12 20.93 11.57 -7.80
N ALA A 13 21.31 10.31 -7.96
CA ALA A 13 22.32 9.65 -7.13
C ALA A 13 23.16 8.64 -7.93
N ASN A 14 24.39 8.35 -7.48
CA ASN A 14 25.24 7.26 -7.98
C ASN A 14 25.40 7.19 -9.51
N GLY A 15 25.63 8.33 -10.18
CA GLY A 15 25.82 8.38 -11.63
C GLY A 15 24.53 8.27 -12.46
N ARG A 16 23.36 8.20 -11.82
CA ARG A 16 22.05 8.24 -12.48
C ARG A 16 21.62 9.69 -12.73
N ALA A 17 21.13 9.97 -13.94
CA ALA A 17 20.37 11.18 -14.21
C ALA A 17 19.01 11.07 -13.48
N GLY A 18 18.71 12.02 -12.59
CA GLY A 18 17.43 12.03 -11.88
C GLY A 18 16.25 12.15 -12.83
N GLY A 19 15.07 11.73 -12.39
CA GLY A 19 13.83 11.73 -13.17
C GLY A 19 13.33 10.33 -13.51
N TRP A 20 12.41 10.27 -14.47
CA TRP A 20 11.72 9.04 -14.86
C TRP A 20 12.65 8.06 -15.56
N GLY A 21 12.60 6.79 -15.16
CA GLY A 21 13.35 5.74 -15.84
C GLY A 21 13.32 4.42 -15.08
N VAL A 22 14.00 3.43 -15.63
CA VAL A 22 14.13 2.10 -15.02
C VAL A 22 15.06 2.16 -13.81
N GLY A 23 14.60 1.65 -12.68
CA GLY A 23 15.38 1.49 -11.45
C GLY A 23 16.14 0.17 -11.43
N GLN A 24 15.69 -0.75 -10.58
CA GLN A 24 16.28 -2.07 -10.48
C GLN A 24 15.77 -2.97 -11.60
N LYS A 25 16.63 -3.90 -12.02
CA LYS A 25 16.26 -5.06 -12.85
C LYS A 25 16.68 -6.32 -12.10
N ALA A 26 15.90 -7.38 -12.22
CA ALA A 26 16.17 -8.65 -11.59
C ALA A 26 15.82 -9.80 -12.54
N GLY A 27 16.61 -10.87 -12.56
CA GLY A 27 16.40 -11.99 -13.49
C GLY A 27 16.66 -11.64 -14.96
N ASP A 28 16.07 -12.42 -15.86
CA ASP A 28 16.35 -12.36 -17.30
C ASP A 28 15.30 -11.54 -18.04
N ILE A 29 15.60 -10.26 -18.28
CA ILE A 29 14.81 -9.37 -19.14
C ILE A 29 15.70 -8.79 -20.25
N THR A 30 15.28 -8.98 -21.50
CA THR A 30 16.01 -8.41 -22.66
C THR A 30 15.80 -6.90 -22.75
N GLN A 31 16.67 -6.21 -23.47
CA GLN A 31 16.56 -4.75 -23.61
C GLN A 31 15.36 -4.36 -24.49
N GLU A 32 15.01 -5.20 -25.46
CA GLU A 32 13.84 -5.07 -26.32
C GLU A 32 12.55 -5.25 -25.51
N GLU A 33 12.43 -6.33 -24.73
CA GLU A 33 11.29 -6.56 -23.83
C GLU A 33 11.13 -5.40 -22.84
N LEU A 34 12.23 -4.88 -22.30
CA LEU A 34 12.18 -3.73 -21.40
C LEU A 34 11.67 -2.47 -22.09
N ALA A 35 12.16 -2.18 -23.30
CA ALA A 35 11.77 -0.98 -24.04
C ALA A 35 10.27 -1.02 -24.41
N GLU A 36 9.78 -2.19 -24.82
CA GLU A 36 8.35 -2.44 -25.07
C GLU A 36 7.53 -2.32 -23.79
N LEU A 37 7.96 -2.94 -22.69
CA LEU A 37 7.19 -2.91 -21.45
C LEU A 37 7.12 -1.53 -20.81
N VAL A 38 8.15 -0.70 -20.99
CA VAL A 38 8.14 0.69 -20.51
C VAL A 38 7.05 1.51 -21.20
N SER A 39 6.65 1.23 -22.46
CA SER A 39 5.58 1.98 -23.10
C SER A 39 4.20 1.73 -22.49
N PHE A 40 4.02 0.66 -21.73
CA PHE A 40 2.78 0.36 -21.00
C PHE A 40 2.77 0.90 -19.56
N VAL A 41 3.89 1.46 -19.08
CA VAL A 41 3.99 1.96 -17.71
C VAL A 41 3.20 3.26 -17.56
N PRO A 42 2.21 3.33 -16.66
CA PRO A 42 1.49 4.57 -16.41
C PRO A 42 2.39 5.57 -15.68
N THR A 43 2.49 6.78 -16.22
CA THR A 43 3.20 7.91 -15.57
C THR A 43 2.31 8.72 -14.64
N SER A 44 1.01 8.43 -14.61
CA SER A 44 0.07 9.01 -13.65
C SER A 44 -0.96 7.98 -13.21
N LEU A 45 -1.29 8.00 -11.92
CA LEU A 45 -2.34 7.17 -11.35
C LEU A 45 -3.20 8.06 -10.47
N ASN A 46 -4.28 8.58 -11.06
CA ASN A 46 -5.14 9.57 -10.42
C ASN A 46 -6.61 9.17 -10.63
N ASN A 47 -7.29 8.89 -9.54
CA ASN A 47 -8.72 8.54 -9.44
C ASN A 47 -9.59 9.72 -8.95
N GLY A 48 -9.03 10.93 -8.94
CA GLY A 48 -9.67 12.15 -8.41
C GLY A 48 -9.44 12.38 -6.92
N THR A 49 -8.84 11.43 -6.19
CA THR A 49 -8.58 11.57 -4.75
C THR A 49 -7.27 12.32 -4.52
N THR A 50 -7.31 13.37 -3.71
CA THR A 50 -6.10 14.06 -3.25
C THR A 50 -5.31 13.13 -2.35
N ILE A 51 -4.08 12.84 -2.74
CA ILE A 51 -3.15 12.04 -1.94
C ILE A 51 -2.43 12.99 -0.97
N PRO A 52 -2.53 12.79 0.36
CA PRO A 52 -1.77 13.56 1.32
C PRO A 52 -0.26 13.38 1.09
N ASP A 53 0.55 14.40 1.39
CA ASP A 53 2.02 14.30 1.31
C ASP A 53 2.60 13.26 2.28
N PHE A 54 1.93 13.06 3.42
CA PHE A 54 2.31 12.14 4.49
C PHE A 54 1.13 11.26 4.92
N PRO A 55 0.73 10.28 4.09
CA PRO A 55 -0.41 9.42 4.38
C PRO A 55 -0.08 8.43 5.51
N SER A 56 -1.07 8.13 6.37
CA SER A 56 -0.98 7.05 7.35
C SER A 56 -0.84 5.69 6.67
N ALA A 57 -0.45 4.65 7.41
CA ALA A 57 -0.36 3.29 6.87
C ALA A 57 -1.70 2.80 6.28
N GLN A 58 -2.81 3.14 6.92
CA GLN A 58 -4.15 2.82 6.41
C GLN A 58 -4.45 3.58 5.12
N GLN A 59 -4.18 4.90 5.09
CA GLN A 59 -4.37 5.71 3.89
C GLN A 59 -3.51 5.20 2.73
N ARG A 60 -2.25 4.81 2.99
CA ARG A 60 -1.37 4.19 1.99
C ARG A 60 -1.95 2.89 1.44
N ALA A 61 -2.51 2.05 2.30
CA ALA A 61 -3.11 0.77 1.90
C ALA A 61 -4.37 0.95 1.04
N GLU A 62 -5.09 2.07 1.23
CA GLU A 62 -6.30 2.44 0.47
C GLU A 62 -6.02 3.25 -0.79
N LEU A 63 -4.77 3.66 -1.04
CA LEU A 63 -4.41 4.30 -2.30
C LEU A 63 -4.68 3.35 -3.47
N VAL A 64 -5.08 3.95 -4.60
CA VAL A 64 -5.30 3.20 -5.84
C VAL A 64 -4.07 2.35 -6.17
N ARG A 65 -4.30 1.06 -6.40
CA ARG A 65 -3.25 0.11 -6.79
C ARG A 65 -3.67 -0.56 -8.08
N ARG A 66 -3.09 -0.12 -9.20
CA ARG A 66 -3.33 -0.71 -10.51
C ARG A 66 -2.50 -1.96 -10.65
N THR A 67 -3.13 -3.13 -10.66
CA THR A 67 -2.52 -4.40 -11.02
C THR A 67 -3.06 -4.81 -12.37
N ALA A 68 -2.19 -4.82 -13.37
CA ALA A 68 -2.48 -5.25 -14.72
C ALA A 68 -1.76 -6.57 -15.02
N VAL A 69 -2.50 -7.56 -15.51
CA VAL A 69 -1.98 -8.83 -15.99
C VAL A 69 -2.40 -9.00 -17.44
N PHE A 70 -1.46 -9.15 -18.36
CA PHE A 70 -1.75 -9.24 -19.79
C PHE A 70 -0.70 -10.07 -20.53
N ALA A 71 -1.07 -10.57 -21.70
CA ALA A 71 -0.14 -11.23 -22.61
C ALA A 71 0.44 -10.21 -23.60
N LEU A 72 1.73 -10.33 -23.93
CA LEU A 72 2.35 -9.50 -24.97
C LEU A 72 1.99 -9.96 -26.37
N THR A 73 1.68 -11.25 -26.53
CA THR A 73 1.32 -11.83 -27.82
C THR A 73 -0.01 -12.57 -27.70
N PRO A 74 -0.78 -12.68 -28.80
CA PRO A 74 -2.05 -13.40 -28.81
C PRO A 74 -1.92 -14.88 -28.37
N GLU A 75 -0.74 -15.48 -28.56
CA GLU A 75 -0.44 -16.87 -28.20
C GLU A 75 -0.28 -17.07 -26.69
N ALA A 76 -0.24 -15.99 -25.90
CA ALA A 76 -0.18 -16.03 -24.43
C ALA A 76 1.01 -16.82 -23.85
N GLU A 77 2.13 -16.90 -24.58
CA GLU A 77 3.35 -17.60 -24.12
C GLU A 77 4.07 -16.86 -22.97
N LYS A 78 3.84 -15.55 -22.89
CA LYS A 78 4.42 -14.65 -21.88
C LYS A 78 3.34 -13.79 -21.28
N TRP A 79 3.24 -13.86 -19.97
CA TRP A 79 2.35 -13.03 -19.17
C TRP A 79 3.14 -11.99 -18.41
N VAL A 80 2.66 -10.75 -18.48
CA VAL A 80 3.21 -9.61 -17.78
C VAL A 80 2.33 -9.34 -16.58
N THR A 81 2.92 -9.19 -15.41
CA THR A 81 2.26 -8.60 -14.23
C THR A 81 2.89 -7.23 -14.01
N MET A 82 2.08 -6.18 -14.08
CA MET A 82 2.49 -4.80 -13.88
C MET A 82 1.66 -4.20 -12.75
N VAL A 83 2.32 -3.84 -11.65
CA VAL A 83 1.70 -3.22 -10.48
C VAL A 83 2.21 -1.80 -10.35
N SER A 84 1.30 -0.83 -10.45
CA SER A 84 1.58 0.60 -10.33
C SER A 84 0.86 1.17 -9.11
N VAL A 85 1.60 1.93 -8.31
CA VAL A 85 1.09 2.61 -7.10
C VAL A 85 1.56 4.06 -7.06
N PRO A 86 0.82 4.97 -6.43
CA PRO A 86 1.31 6.32 -6.15
C PRO A 86 2.52 6.23 -5.22
N ALA A 87 3.56 7.01 -5.53
CA ALA A 87 4.84 6.99 -4.83
C ALA A 87 5.20 8.34 -4.18
N GLY A 88 4.21 9.23 -4.05
CA GLY A 88 4.36 10.55 -3.44
C GLY A 88 4.99 11.58 -4.39
N LEU A 89 5.93 12.37 -3.87
CA LEU A 89 6.65 13.38 -4.63
C LEU A 89 7.67 12.75 -5.58
N ASP A 90 7.80 13.34 -6.76
CA ASP A 90 8.80 12.98 -7.75
C ASP A 90 10.17 13.60 -7.43
N ALA A 91 11.18 13.28 -8.23
CA ALA A 91 12.54 13.79 -8.03
C ALA A 91 12.68 15.32 -8.13
N THR A 92 11.66 16.01 -8.66
CA THR A 92 11.60 17.48 -8.75
C THR A 92 10.82 18.12 -7.59
N GLY A 93 10.27 17.30 -6.68
CA GLY A 93 9.43 17.74 -5.58
C GLY A 93 7.98 17.99 -5.97
N ARG A 94 7.54 17.56 -7.16
CA ARG A 94 6.14 17.67 -7.62
C ARG A 94 5.39 16.40 -7.24
N GLY A 95 4.13 16.54 -6.81
CA GLY A 95 3.26 15.38 -6.60
C GLY A 95 3.00 14.61 -7.89
N GLY A 96 2.68 13.31 -7.75
CA GLY A 96 2.29 12.46 -8.87
C GLY A 96 3.36 11.48 -9.34
N ASN A 97 4.36 11.18 -8.50
CA ASN A 97 5.25 10.05 -8.78
C ASN A 97 4.44 8.74 -8.74
N VAL A 98 4.76 7.82 -9.64
CA VAL A 98 4.16 6.49 -9.72
C VAL A 98 5.30 5.50 -9.72
N PHE A 99 5.24 4.55 -8.79
CA PHE A 99 6.16 3.43 -8.78
C PHE A 99 5.48 2.24 -9.44
N THR A 100 6.14 1.67 -10.45
CA THR A 100 5.66 0.51 -11.18
C THR A 100 6.66 -0.64 -11.05
N TYR A 101 6.20 -1.75 -10.48
CA TYR A 101 6.87 -3.04 -10.54
C TYR A 101 6.32 -3.84 -11.71
N THR A 102 7.20 -4.40 -12.55
CA THR A 102 6.81 -5.25 -13.67
C THR A 102 7.56 -6.56 -13.61
N SER A 103 6.87 -7.69 -13.76
CA SER A 103 7.47 -9.02 -13.88
C SER A 103 6.89 -9.81 -15.04
N ILE A 104 7.73 -10.60 -15.69
CA ILE A 104 7.36 -11.44 -16.82
C ILE A 104 7.36 -12.90 -16.36
N SER A 105 6.23 -13.58 -16.50
CA SER A 105 6.11 -15.03 -16.39
C SER A 105 6.11 -15.65 -17.79
N ARG A 106 6.95 -16.65 -18.01
CA ARG A 106 7.00 -17.44 -19.25
C ARG A 106 6.22 -18.75 -19.08
N THR A 107 5.03 -18.63 -18.53
CA THR A 107 4.05 -19.71 -18.34
C THR A 107 2.99 -19.55 -19.42
N GLY A 108 2.43 -20.64 -19.95
CA GLY A 108 1.34 -20.55 -20.94
C GLY A 108 0.01 -20.06 -20.38
N THR A 109 -0.08 -19.85 -19.07
CA THR A 109 -1.26 -19.37 -18.36
C THR A 109 -0.96 -18.13 -17.53
N PRO A 110 -1.96 -17.24 -17.34
CA PRO A 110 -1.81 -16.06 -16.50
C PRO A 110 -1.60 -16.45 -15.03
N PRO A 111 -0.85 -15.66 -14.24
CA PRO A 111 -0.81 -15.87 -12.80
C PRO A 111 -2.20 -15.65 -12.20
N ALA A 112 -2.64 -16.57 -11.34
CA ALA A 112 -3.90 -16.44 -10.62
C ALA A 112 -3.97 -15.10 -9.85
N PRO A 113 -5.08 -14.35 -9.90
CA PRO A 113 -5.15 -13.03 -9.27
C PRO A 113 -4.79 -13.03 -7.78
N ALA A 114 -5.18 -14.08 -7.03
CA ALA A 114 -4.84 -14.24 -5.61
C ALA A 114 -3.32 -14.29 -5.32
N THR A 115 -2.50 -14.61 -6.33
CA THR A 115 -1.03 -14.62 -6.20
C THR A 115 -0.44 -13.22 -6.31
N VAL A 116 -1.03 -12.35 -7.14
CA VAL A 116 -0.43 -11.05 -7.50
C VAL A 116 -1.13 -9.86 -6.85
N LEU A 117 -2.44 -9.93 -6.65
CA LEU A 117 -3.22 -8.85 -6.05
C LEU A 117 -2.84 -8.68 -4.58
N PHE A 118 -2.32 -7.49 -4.26
CA PHE A 118 -1.87 -7.13 -2.91
C PHE A 118 -0.85 -8.11 -2.29
N SER A 119 -0.08 -8.81 -3.11
CA SER A 119 1.04 -9.61 -2.60
C SER A 119 2.05 -8.71 -1.87
N PRO A 120 2.54 -9.12 -0.68
CA PRO A 120 3.52 -8.35 0.07
C PRO A 120 4.92 -8.35 -0.59
N ASP A 121 5.19 -9.28 -1.51
CA ASP A 121 6.43 -9.29 -2.29
C ASP A 121 6.52 -8.08 -3.24
N ILE A 122 5.38 -7.54 -3.64
CA ILE A 122 5.32 -6.44 -4.60
C ILE A 122 5.39 -5.12 -3.83
N PRO A 123 6.51 -4.38 -3.93
CA PRO A 123 6.73 -3.20 -3.11
C PRO A 123 5.80 -2.06 -3.48
N ALA A 124 5.42 -1.27 -2.48
CA ALA A 124 4.61 -0.05 -2.64
C ALA A 124 5.27 1.15 -1.94
N PRO A 125 6.44 1.61 -2.44
CA PRO A 125 7.17 2.70 -1.82
C PRO A 125 6.39 4.01 -1.92
N PHE A 126 6.44 4.82 -0.86
CA PHE A 126 5.75 6.12 -0.78
C PHE A 126 6.70 7.20 -0.27
N SER A 127 7.73 7.48 -1.06
CA SER A 127 8.58 8.67 -1.01
C SER A 127 9.71 8.49 -2.02
N ILE A 128 10.37 9.57 -2.42
CA ILE A 128 11.55 9.48 -3.28
C ILE A 128 12.66 8.62 -2.66
N TYR A 129 12.80 8.64 -1.33
CA TYR A 129 13.78 7.85 -0.60
C TYR A 129 13.45 6.35 -0.62
N GLU A 130 12.20 5.98 -0.38
CA GLU A 130 11.76 4.59 -0.48
C GLU A 130 11.91 4.09 -1.92
N VAL A 131 11.54 4.90 -2.92
CA VAL A 131 11.71 4.60 -4.35
C VAL A 131 13.18 4.35 -4.72
N ASP A 132 14.11 5.17 -4.24
CA ASP A 132 15.54 5.01 -4.55
C ASP A 132 16.17 3.75 -3.94
N LYS A 133 15.62 3.24 -2.82
CA LYS A 133 16.19 2.11 -2.06
C LYS A 133 15.46 0.78 -2.29
N VAL A 134 14.27 0.83 -2.86
CA VAL A 134 13.40 -0.33 -3.04
C VAL A 134 14.16 -1.49 -3.70
N GLN A 135 13.98 -2.68 -3.13
CA GLN A 135 14.43 -3.91 -3.73
C GLN A 135 13.23 -4.61 -4.34
N ILE A 136 13.36 -5.09 -5.57
CA ILE A 136 12.30 -5.82 -6.26
C ILE A 136 12.60 -7.33 -6.31
N PRO A 137 11.58 -8.19 -6.12
CA PRO A 137 11.75 -9.62 -6.31
C PRO A 137 11.83 -9.97 -7.80
N VAL A 138 12.49 -11.09 -8.12
CA VAL A 138 12.43 -11.68 -9.47
C VAL A 138 11.08 -12.36 -9.70
N LYS A 139 10.50 -12.94 -8.65
CA LYS A 139 9.27 -13.72 -8.68
C LYS A 139 8.42 -13.41 -7.46
N ILE A 140 7.12 -13.26 -7.69
CA ILE A 140 6.11 -13.17 -6.64
C ILE A 140 5.81 -14.58 -6.12
N SER A 141 6.01 -14.79 -4.83
CA SER A 141 5.85 -16.08 -4.15
C SER A 141 4.90 -15.98 -2.95
N ALA A 142 4.95 -14.88 -2.19
CA ALA A 142 4.04 -14.63 -1.09
C ALA A 142 2.63 -14.31 -1.61
N ARG A 143 1.62 -14.89 -0.94
CA ARG A 143 0.22 -14.72 -1.31
C ARG A 143 -0.37 -13.47 -0.68
N GLY A 144 -1.22 -12.77 -1.42
CA GLY A 144 -1.97 -11.63 -0.91
C GLY A 144 -3.19 -12.06 -0.07
N PRO A 145 -3.89 -11.10 0.55
CA PRO A 145 -5.09 -11.35 1.35
C PRO A 145 -6.23 -12.05 0.58
N LEU A 146 -6.28 -11.90 -0.74
CA LEU A 146 -7.31 -12.48 -1.60
C LEU A 146 -7.13 -13.98 -1.86
N HIS A 147 -6.12 -14.61 -1.26
CA HIS A 147 -6.02 -16.06 -1.24
C HIS A 147 -7.02 -16.73 -0.27
N SER A 148 -7.62 -15.96 0.65
CA SER A 148 -8.63 -16.51 1.55
C SER A 148 -9.99 -16.65 0.87
N ASP A 149 -10.50 -17.88 0.83
CA ASP A 149 -11.85 -18.17 0.38
C ASP A 149 -12.91 -17.50 1.24
N VAL A 150 -12.68 -17.38 2.56
CA VAL A 150 -13.63 -16.77 3.50
C VAL A 150 -13.87 -15.30 3.15
N LEU A 151 -12.81 -14.54 2.84
CA LEU A 151 -12.94 -13.12 2.46
C LEU A 151 -13.77 -12.96 1.17
N LEU A 152 -13.56 -13.84 0.19
CA LEU A 152 -14.30 -13.82 -1.07
C LEU A 152 -15.75 -14.26 -0.88
N GLU A 153 -16.02 -15.28 -0.07
CA GLU A 153 -17.40 -15.70 0.24
C GLU A 153 -18.18 -14.61 0.98
N GLU A 154 -17.59 -13.98 1.99
CA GLU A 154 -18.23 -12.86 2.71
C GLU A 154 -18.53 -11.68 1.78
N PHE A 155 -17.59 -11.36 0.87
CA PHE A 155 -17.83 -10.35 -0.16
C PHE A 155 -18.99 -10.73 -1.10
N LEU A 156 -19.06 -12.00 -1.53
CA LEU A 156 -20.13 -12.51 -2.40
C LEU A 156 -21.48 -12.59 -1.68
N ASP A 157 -21.48 -12.87 -0.39
CA ASP A 157 -22.67 -12.85 0.47
C ASP A 157 -23.12 -11.42 0.82
N GLY A 158 -22.38 -10.40 0.39
CA GLY A 158 -22.76 -9.01 0.60
C GLY A 158 -22.59 -8.52 2.04
N GLU A 159 -21.83 -9.25 2.87
CA GLU A 159 -21.65 -8.94 4.28
C GLU A 159 -20.28 -9.41 4.78
N PHE A 160 -19.51 -8.49 5.37
CA PHE A 160 -18.31 -8.82 6.13
C PHE A 160 -18.67 -9.03 7.60
N ARG A 161 -18.43 -10.22 8.14
CA ARG A 161 -18.85 -10.57 9.51
C ARG A 161 -18.03 -9.82 10.57
N TYR A 162 -16.77 -9.54 10.24
CA TYR A 162 -15.80 -8.86 11.11
C TYR A 162 -15.08 -7.74 10.34
N PRO A 163 -15.75 -6.62 10.04
CA PRO A 163 -15.19 -5.55 9.22
C PRO A 163 -13.90 -4.96 9.80
N GLU A 164 -13.73 -4.97 11.12
CA GLU A 164 -12.53 -4.51 11.81
C GLU A 164 -11.29 -5.39 11.56
N LYS A 165 -11.51 -6.66 11.20
CA LYS A 165 -10.45 -7.63 10.87
C LYS A 165 -10.08 -7.65 9.40
N LEU A 166 -10.77 -6.86 8.56
CA LEU A 166 -10.47 -6.82 7.14
C LEU A 166 -9.02 -6.37 6.90
N PRO A 167 -8.34 -6.95 5.89
CA PRO A 167 -7.05 -6.47 5.44
C PRO A 167 -7.12 -4.97 5.13
N ALA A 168 -6.05 -4.24 5.45
CA ALA A 168 -6.02 -2.77 5.36
C ALA A 168 -6.60 -2.20 4.04
N PRO A 169 -6.29 -2.74 2.84
CA PRO A 169 -6.85 -2.22 1.59
C PRO A 169 -8.38 -2.34 1.45
N PHE A 170 -9.00 -3.24 2.21
CA PHE A 170 -10.43 -3.56 2.09
C PHE A 170 -11.28 -3.02 3.23
N LYS A 171 -10.70 -2.35 4.24
CA LYS A 171 -11.45 -1.84 5.40
C LYS A 171 -12.52 -0.81 5.04
N ALA A 172 -12.30 -0.04 3.97
CA ALA A 172 -13.27 0.94 3.47
C ALA A 172 -14.29 0.35 2.47
N VAL A 173 -14.28 -0.97 2.24
CA VAL A 173 -15.21 -1.60 1.30
C VAL A 173 -16.58 -1.72 1.95
N THR A 174 -17.58 -1.11 1.32
CA THR A 174 -18.99 -1.37 1.61
C THR A 174 -19.50 -2.45 0.66
N PRO A 175 -19.81 -3.66 1.14
CA PRO A 175 -20.34 -4.71 0.28
C PRO A 175 -21.74 -4.34 -0.22
N ASN A 176 -22.10 -4.89 -1.39
CA ASN A 176 -23.46 -4.73 -1.92
C ASN A 176 -24.42 -5.52 -1.01
N PRO A 177 -25.49 -4.89 -0.47
CA PRO A 177 -26.41 -5.56 0.45
C PRO A 177 -27.23 -6.69 -0.19
N ASN A 178 -27.19 -6.85 -1.52
CA ASN A 178 -27.88 -7.93 -2.22
C ASN A 178 -26.93 -9.12 -2.49
N PRO A 179 -26.97 -10.20 -1.67
CA PRO A 179 -26.10 -11.38 -1.85
C PRO A 179 -26.28 -12.07 -3.20
N SER A 180 -27.51 -12.08 -3.73
CA SER A 180 -27.80 -12.73 -5.01
C SER A 180 -27.21 -11.96 -6.20
N PHE A 181 -27.06 -10.63 -6.06
CA PHE A 181 -26.53 -9.80 -7.12
C PHE A 181 -25.03 -10.03 -7.34
N ASN A 182 -24.23 -10.09 -6.28
CA ASN A 182 -22.77 -10.27 -6.41
C ASN A 182 -22.43 -11.59 -7.09
N ARG A 183 -23.08 -12.67 -6.67
CA ARG A 183 -22.90 -14.00 -7.29
C ARG A 183 -23.37 -14.00 -8.75
N ALA A 184 -24.56 -13.47 -9.04
CA ALA A 184 -25.06 -13.39 -10.41
C ALA A 184 -24.16 -12.54 -11.33
N LEU A 185 -23.63 -11.42 -10.82
CA LEU A 185 -22.69 -10.57 -11.54
C LEU A 185 -21.39 -11.32 -11.84
N VAL A 186 -20.82 -12.03 -10.86
CA VAL A 186 -19.61 -12.85 -11.05
C VAL A 186 -19.83 -13.94 -12.08
N THR A 187 -20.94 -14.69 -11.99
CA THR A 187 -21.29 -15.72 -12.97
C THR A 187 -21.43 -15.12 -14.36
N ALA A 188 -22.13 -14.00 -14.52
CA ALA A 188 -22.30 -13.35 -15.82
C ALA A 188 -20.97 -12.86 -16.42
N MET A 189 -20.06 -12.30 -15.61
CA MET A 189 -18.72 -11.92 -16.06
C MET A 189 -17.89 -13.14 -16.46
N ALA A 190 -17.95 -14.23 -15.70
CA ALA A 190 -17.26 -15.48 -16.02
C ALA A 190 -17.77 -16.09 -17.33
N THR A 191 -19.07 -16.07 -17.59
CA THR A 191 -19.67 -16.50 -18.87
C THR A 191 -19.06 -15.77 -20.06
N VAL A 192 -18.88 -14.45 -19.96
CA VAL A 192 -18.24 -13.66 -21.03
C VAL A 192 -16.77 -14.02 -21.16
N LEU A 193 -16.03 -14.16 -20.05
CA LEU A 193 -14.59 -14.44 -20.07
C LEU A 193 -14.24 -15.85 -20.54
N ASN A 194 -15.14 -16.82 -20.35
CA ASN A 194 -15.00 -18.18 -20.88
C ASN A 194 -15.18 -18.26 -22.41
N SER A 195 -15.67 -17.19 -23.05
CA SER A 195 -15.74 -17.12 -24.51
C SER A 195 -14.41 -16.63 -25.09
N ARG A 196 -14.06 -17.09 -26.30
CA ARG A 196 -12.89 -16.58 -27.02
C ARG A 196 -13.02 -15.08 -27.29
N ASN A 197 -12.01 -14.31 -26.93
CA ASN A 197 -11.96 -12.84 -27.05
C ASN A 197 -13.00 -12.13 -26.18
N GLY A 198 -13.41 -12.75 -25.07
CA GLY A 198 -14.31 -12.15 -24.10
C GLY A 198 -13.71 -10.89 -23.48
N LEU A 199 -14.38 -9.76 -23.62
CA LEU A 199 -13.97 -8.49 -23.03
C LEU A 199 -15.02 -8.00 -22.03
N VAL A 200 -14.67 -8.04 -20.75
CA VAL A 200 -15.48 -7.53 -19.65
C VAL A 200 -14.96 -6.17 -19.22
N ILE A 201 -15.85 -5.19 -19.12
CA ILE A 201 -15.56 -3.90 -18.48
C ILE A 201 -16.46 -3.76 -17.27
N LEU A 202 -15.88 -3.71 -16.08
CA LEU A 202 -16.61 -3.54 -14.84
C LEU A 202 -16.47 -2.10 -14.35
N VAL A 203 -17.59 -1.41 -14.16
CA VAL A 203 -17.64 -0.11 -13.49
C VAL A 203 -17.86 -0.34 -11.99
N ALA A 204 -16.79 -0.21 -11.20
CA ALA A 204 -16.80 -0.47 -9.76
C ALA A 204 -15.82 0.46 -9.01
N PRO A 205 -16.07 0.76 -7.71
CA PRO A 205 -15.13 1.49 -6.87
C PRO A 205 -13.74 0.82 -6.82
N ASP A 206 -12.68 1.63 -6.79
CA ASP A 206 -11.29 1.16 -6.84
C ASP A 206 -10.95 0.14 -5.74
N ASN A 207 -11.48 0.37 -4.54
CA ASN A 207 -11.26 -0.50 -3.38
C ASN A 207 -11.97 -1.87 -3.49
N GLN A 208 -12.90 -2.03 -4.45
CA GLN A 208 -13.58 -3.29 -4.73
C GLN A 208 -13.02 -4.03 -5.95
N ALA A 209 -12.26 -3.34 -6.82
CA ALA A 209 -11.80 -3.89 -8.09
C ALA A 209 -11.11 -5.25 -7.95
N ALA A 210 -10.21 -5.37 -6.98
CA ALA A 210 -9.46 -6.60 -6.75
C ALA A 210 -10.34 -7.76 -6.21
N LEU A 211 -11.35 -7.46 -5.40
CA LEU A 211 -12.30 -8.46 -4.90
C LEU A 211 -13.13 -9.05 -6.05
N TRP A 212 -13.63 -8.18 -6.95
CA TRP A 212 -14.36 -8.61 -8.14
C TRP A 212 -13.52 -9.49 -9.06
N ILE A 213 -12.30 -9.05 -9.38
CA ILE A 213 -11.39 -9.84 -10.24
C ILE A 213 -11.07 -11.19 -9.60
N ALA A 214 -10.77 -11.24 -8.30
CA ALA A 214 -10.46 -12.49 -7.61
C ALA A 214 -11.66 -13.45 -7.57
N ALA A 215 -12.86 -12.93 -7.29
CA ALA A 215 -14.08 -13.72 -7.29
C ALA A 215 -14.41 -14.26 -8.70
N THR A 216 -14.27 -13.44 -9.74
CA THR A 216 -14.49 -13.88 -11.13
C THR A 216 -13.44 -14.89 -11.60
N ALA A 217 -12.18 -14.73 -11.24
CA ALA A 217 -11.15 -15.71 -11.57
C ALA A 217 -11.38 -17.08 -10.91
N ARG A 218 -11.97 -17.09 -9.70
CA ARG A 218 -12.38 -18.34 -9.05
C ARG A 218 -13.48 -19.06 -9.83
N GLU A 219 -14.42 -18.31 -10.41
CA GLU A 219 -15.51 -18.85 -11.22
C GLU A 219 -15.04 -19.30 -12.62
N VAL A 220 -14.08 -18.59 -13.23
CA VAL A 220 -13.49 -18.96 -14.54
C VAL A 220 -12.62 -20.22 -14.44
N GLY A 221 -11.81 -20.35 -13.37
CA GLY A 221 -10.95 -21.52 -13.16
C GLY A 221 -9.54 -21.38 -13.73
N GLU A 222 -8.92 -22.51 -14.13
CA GLU A 222 -7.47 -22.61 -14.41
C GLU A 222 -7.00 -21.87 -15.66
N ASP A 223 -7.88 -21.70 -16.67
CA ASP A 223 -7.55 -20.99 -17.91
C ASP A 223 -7.24 -19.51 -17.66
N GLY A 224 -7.90 -18.93 -16.64
CA GLY A 224 -7.73 -17.55 -16.22
C GLY A 224 -8.02 -16.53 -17.32
N PHE A 225 -7.65 -15.28 -17.07
CA PHE A 225 -7.81 -14.17 -18.02
C PHE A 225 -6.81 -13.05 -17.70
N GLY A 226 -6.53 -12.19 -18.69
CA GLY A 226 -5.83 -10.94 -18.43
C GLY A 226 -6.74 -9.93 -17.74
N PHE A 227 -6.22 -9.08 -16.88
CA PHE A 227 -7.03 -8.13 -16.16
C PHE A 227 -6.33 -6.82 -15.86
N SER A 228 -7.09 -5.79 -15.50
CA SER A 228 -6.57 -4.60 -14.84
C SER A 228 -7.54 -4.12 -13.76
N THR A 229 -7.02 -3.87 -12.56
CA THR A 229 -7.83 -3.35 -11.43
C THR A 229 -8.19 -1.87 -11.57
N PHE A 230 -7.61 -1.15 -12.52
CA PHE A 230 -7.89 0.28 -12.72
C PHE A 230 -7.51 0.72 -14.13
N GLU A 231 -8.48 1.22 -14.88
CA GLU A 231 -8.30 1.90 -16.16
C GLU A 231 -9.14 3.17 -16.25
N LYS A 232 -8.57 4.19 -16.91
CA LYS A 232 -9.36 5.33 -17.39
C LYS A 232 -9.96 4.99 -18.75
N ALA A 233 -11.09 5.59 -19.09
CA ALA A 233 -11.77 5.29 -20.36
C ALA A 233 -10.82 5.46 -21.58
N ALA A 234 -9.99 6.50 -21.57
CA ALA A 234 -9.03 6.77 -22.63
C ALA A 234 -7.89 5.74 -22.75
N ALA A 235 -7.54 5.04 -21.67
CA ALA A 235 -6.43 4.08 -21.64
C ALA A 235 -6.83 2.67 -22.10
N ILE A 236 -8.14 2.39 -22.18
CA ILE A 236 -8.66 1.05 -22.52
C ILE A 236 -8.16 0.57 -23.88
N ASN A 237 -8.14 1.47 -24.88
CA ASN A 237 -7.71 1.13 -26.25
C ASN A 237 -6.18 0.94 -26.38
N GLU A 238 -5.41 1.39 -25.39
CA GLU A 238 -3.96 1.22 -25.33
C GLU A 238 -3.56 -0.03 -24.54
N PHE A 239 -4.51 -0.64 -23.81
CA PHE A 239 -4.28 -1.83 -23.01
C PHE A 239 -4.08 -3.07 -23.90
N PRO A 240 -3.02 -3.86 -23.70
CA PRO A 240 -2.84 -5.12 -24.41
C PRO A 240 -3.92 -6.14 -24.03
N LEU A 241 -4.85 -6.40 -24.96
CA LEU A 241 -5.91 -7.38 -24.75
C LEU A 241 -5.33 -8.79 -24.94
N SER A 242 -5.56 -9.67 -23.97
CA SER A 242 -5.33 -11.10 -24.08
C SER A 242 -6.54 -11.82 -24.70
N THR A 243 -6.46 -13.14 -24.83
CA THR A 243 -7.54 -14.02 -25.31
C THR A 243 -8.88 -13.79 -24.62
N SER A 244 -8.88 -13.47 -23.33
CA SER A 244 -10.01 -12.90 -22.62
C SER A 244 -9.47 -11.87 -21.63
N THR A 245 -10.19 -10.76 -21.43
CA THR A 245 -9.71 -9.65 -20.61
C THR A 245 -10.82 -9.04 -19.75
N MET A 246 -10.51 -8.74 -18.49
CA MET A 246 -11.39 -8.00 -17.57
C MET A 246 -10.74 -6.67 -17.14
N LEU A 247 -11.37 -5.54 -17.45
CA LEU A 247 -10.89 -4.22 -17.08
C LEU A 247 -11.84 -3.57 -16.08
N VAL A 248 -11.31 -3.04 -14.98
CA VAL A 248 -12.11 -2.29 -14.00
C VAL A 248 -11.92 -0.79 -14.21
N VAL A 249 -13.02 -0.06 -14.29
CA VAL A 249 -13.09 1.38 -14.51
C VAL A 249 -13.79 2.02 -13.31
N PRO A 250 -13.25 3.11 -12.72
CA PRO A 250 -13.91 3.78 -11.60
C PRO A 250 -15.25 4.40 -12.04
N PRO A 251 -16.23 4.55 -11.12
CA PRO A 251 -17.52 5.16 -11.44
C PRO A 251 -17.40 6.58 -12.02
N SER A 252 -16.35 7.33 -11.65
CA SER A 252 -16.06 8.67 -12.18
C SER A 252 -15.80 8.68 -13.69
N GLU A 253 -15.38 7.57 -14.28
CA GLU A 253 -15.07 7.43 -15.70
C GLU A 253 -16.26 6.85 -16.50
N LYS A 254 -17.37 6.48 -15.85
CA LYS A 254 -18.56 5.86 -16.46
C LYS A 254 -19.13 6.67 -17.63
N GLN A 255 -19.19 8.00 -17.51
CA GLN A 255 -19.70 8.85 -18.59
C GLN A 255 -18.76 8.85 -19.80
N ARG A 256 -17.45 8.97 -19.57
CA ARG A 256 -16.44 8.95 -20.63
C ARG A 256 -16.38 7.59 -21.32
N LEU A 257 -16.61 6.51 -20.58
CA LEU A 257 -16.69 5.16 -21.11
C LEU A 257 -17.78 5.03 -22.18
N LYS A 258 -18.97 5.63 -21.95
CA LYS A 258 -20.09 5.62 -22.92
C LYS A 258 -19.75 6.33 -24.24
N GLU A 259 -18.84 7.30 -24.18
CA GLU A 259 -18.40 8.11 -25.33
C GLU A 259 -17.19 7.48 -26.03
N THR A 260 -16.55 6.49 -25.42
CA THR A 260 -15.34 5.84 -25.93
C THR A 260 -15.72 4.68 -26.84
N ALA A 261 -15.26 4.71 -28.09
CA ALA A 261 -15.35 3.56 -28.98
C ALA A 261 -14.30 2.52 -28.57
N ILE A 262 -14.77 1.36 -28.11
CA ILE A 262 -13.91 0.26 -27.64
C ILE A 262 -14.06 -0.92 -28.60
N PRO A 263 -12.96 -1.41 -29.19
CA PRO A 263 -12.99 -2.57 -30.09
C PRO A 263 -13.28 -3.86 -29.31
N GLY A 264 -13.69 -4.92 -30.01
CA GLY A 264 -13.88 -6.25 -29.40
C GLY A 264 -15.24 -6.49 -28.74
N ASN A 265 -16.24 -5.62 -28.97
CA ASN A 265 -17.61 -5.76 -28.45
C ASN A 265 -17.64 -5.99 -26.92
N PRO A 266 -17.15 -5.03 -26.11
CA PRO A 266 -17.08 -5.19 -24.67
C PRO A 266 -18.48 -5.36 -24.07
N VAL A 267 -18.59 -6.25 -23.08
CA VAL A 267 -19.77 -6.32 -22.21
C VAL A 267 -19.48 -5.46 -20.97
N VAL A 268 -20.25 -4.37 -20.83
CA VAL A 268 -20.11 -3.43 -19.72
C VAL A 268 -21.05 -3.83 -18.58
N PHE A 269 -20.47 -4.03 -17.41
CA PHE A 269 -21.20 -4.27 -16.16
C PHE A 269 -21.04 -3.06 -15.25
N ALA A 270 -22.10 -2.67 -14.54
CA ALA A 270 -22.05 -1.61 -13.55
C ALA A 270 -22.83 -2.02 -12.29
N LEU A 271 -22.29 -1.70 -11.12
CA LEU A 271 -22.88 -2.12 -9.83
C LEU A 271 -24.24 -1.48 -9.54
N ASP A 272 -24.57 -0.37 -10.22
CA ASP A 272 -25.80 0.41 -10.09
C ASP A 272 -26.82 0.16 -11.21
N GLU A 273 -26.56 -0.81 -12.10
CA GLU A 273 -27.41 -1.13 -13.25
C GLU A 273 -27.84 -2.61 -13.23
N ALA A 274 -28.87 -2.93 -14.03
CA ALA A 274 -29.27 -4.32 -14.22
C ALA A 274 -28.17 -5.09 -14.98
N LEU A 275 -28.08 -6.41 -14.73
CA LEU A 275 -27.11 -7.25 -15.43
C LEU A 275 -27.39 -7.24 -16.95
N PRO A 276 -26.35 -7.07 -17.79
CA PRO A 276 -26.49 -7.17 -19.24
C PRO A 276 -26.88 -8.59 -19.66
N ASP A 277 -27.54 -8.70 -20.81
CA ASP A 277 -27.87 -10.00 -21.39
C ASP A 277 -26.59 -10.68 -21.94
N VAL A 278 -26.24 -11.83 -21.37
CA VAL A 278 -25.07 -12.63 -21.75
C VAL A 278 -25.44 -13.92 -22.47
N SER A 279 -26.72 -14.12 -22.82
CA SER A 279 -27.23 -15.38 -23.42
C SER A 279 -26.49 -15.78 -24.71
N ALA A 280 -26.02 -14.81 -25.49
CA ALA A 280 -25.25 -15.05 -26.71
C ALA A 280 -23.89 -15.72 -26.45
N TYR A 281 -23.31 -15.51 -25.27
CA TYR A 281 -22.05 -16.13 -24.84
C TYR A 281 -22.28 -17.54 -24.28
N GLU A 282 -23.40 -17.77 -23.60
CA GLU A 282 -23.80 -19.10 -23.12
C GLU A 282 -24.00 -20.10 -24.26
N ALA A 283 -24.69 -19.67 -25.33
CA ALA A 283 -24.92 -20.50 -26.51
C ALA A 283 -23.60 -20.89 -27.21
N ARG A 284 -22.66 -19.94 -27.32
CA ARG A 284 -21.34 -20.20 -27.91
C ARG A 284 -20.48 -21.11 -27.05
N ALA A 285 -20.50 -20.94 -25.73
CA ALA A 285 -19.79 -21.82 -24.81
C ALA A 285 -20.31 -23.26 -24.89
N ALA A 286 -21.62 -23.45 -25.04
CA ALA A 286 -22.23 -24.77 -25.26
C ALA A 286 -21.77 -25.40 -26.59
N GLU A 287 -21.79 -24.65 -27.69
CA GLU A 287 -21.32 -25.12 -29.01
C GLU A 287 -19.82 -25.47 -29.01
N GLU A 288 -18.97 -24.66 -28.36
CA GLU A 288 -17.53 -24.94 -28.25
C GLU A 288 -17.24 -26.17 -27.37
N THR A 289 -18.02 -26.39 -26.31
CA THR A 289 -17.90 -27.59 -25.46
C THR A 289 -18.34 -28.85 -26.20
N GLU A 290 -19.40 -28.75 -27.02
CA GLU A 290 -19.92 -29.85 -27.83
C GLU A 290 -18.98 -30.21 -29.00
N ALA A 291 -18.26 -29.24 -29.56
CA ALA A 291 -17.24 -29.44 -30.59
C ALA A 291 -15.91 -30.04 -30.08
N VAL A 292 -15.61 -29.91 -28.79
CA VAL A 292 -14.40 -30.47 -28.14
C VAL A 292 -14.65 -31.86 -27.53
N ALA A 293 -15.92 -32.29 -27.41
CA ALA A 293 -16.24 -33.65 -27.02
C ALA A 293 -15.69 -34.64 -28.08
N PRO A 294 -14.89 -35.65 -27.70
CA PRO A 294 -14.43 -36.65 -28.65
C PRO A 294 -15.67 -37.37 -29.19
N GLU A 295 -15.83 -37.39 -30.52
CA GLU A 295 -16.78 -38.27 -31.20
C GLU A 295 -16.69 -39.65 -30.56
N SER A 296 -17.71 -39.99 -29.78
CA SER A 296 -17.86 -41.31 -29.20
C SER A 296 -17.90 -42.28 -30.37
N GLN A 297 -17.00 -43.25 -30.32
CA GLN A 297 -16.75 -44.29 -31.32
C GLN A 297 -17.97 -45.19 -31.53
N HIS A 298 -19.06 -44.67 -32.06
CA HIS A 298 -20.29 -45.41 -32.34
C HIS A 298 -20.37 -45.99 -33.76
N GLU A 299 -19.32 -45.85 -34.58
CA GLU A 299 -19.27 -46.43 -35.93
C GLU A 299 -18.19 -47.51 -36.17
N GLN A 300 -17.53 -48.03 -35.12
CA GLN A 300 -16.63 -49.20 -35.26
C GLN A 300 -17.05 -50.46 -34.49
N ALA A 301 -18.23 -50.47 -33.88
CA ALA A 301 -18.74 -51.66 -33.16
C ALA A 301 -19.62 -52.61 -34.02
N GLU A 302 -20.00 -52.25 -35.25
CA GLU A 302 -20.88 -53.09 -36.09
C GLU A 302 -20.16 -54.06 -37.05
N GLN A 303 -18.82 -54.21 -36.98
CA GLN A 303 -18.07 -55.16 -37.82
C GLN A 303 -17.26 -56.23 -37.10
N ARG A 304 -17.54 -56.49 -35.81
CA ARG A 304 -16.99 -57.68 -35.12
C ARG A 304 -18.04 -58.42 -34.31
N THR A 305 -19.11 -58.85 -34.97
CA THR A 305 -19.81 -60.07 -34.58
C THR A 305 -19.16 -61.24 -35.29
N GLY A 306 -18.50 -62.12 -34.54
CA GLY A 306 -18.04 -63.41 -35.08
C GLY A 306 -16.85 -64.03 -34.38
N ALA A 307 -16.92 -64.29 -33.08
CA ALA A 307 -16.39 -65.52 -32.47
C ALA A 307 -16.60 -65.55 -30.94
N ALA A 308 -17.01 -66.72 -30.47
CA ALA A 308 -16.94 -67.24 -29.10
C ALA A 308 -17.98 -66.72 -28.07
N GLN A 309 -19.12 -67.43 -28.06
CA GLN A 309 -19.84 -67.76 -26.83
C GLN A 309 -19.05 -68.79 -26.00
N GLU A 310 -19.42 -68.86 -24.72
CA GLU A 310 -19.16 -69.89 -23.70
C GLU A 310 -17.92 -69.70 -22.80
N LEU A 311 -18.14 -69.20 -21.58
CA LEU A 311 -18.08 -70.02 -20.36
C LEU A 311 -18.59 -69.26 -19.12
N GLU A 312 -19.25 -70.03 -18.28
CA GLU A 312 -20.08 -69.71 -17.12
C GLU A 312 -19.34 -69.17 -15.87
N GLU A 313 -20.09 -68.33 -15.14
CA GLU A 313 -20.42 -68.42 -13.70
C GLU A 313 -19.35 -68.22 -12.59
N SER A 314 -19.81 -67.47 -11.58
CA SER A 314 -19.35 -67.37 -10.17
C SER A 314 -18.25 -66.36 -9.82
N ALA A 315 -18.64 -65.24 -9.21
CA ALA A 315 -18.46 -65.01 -7.76
C ALA A 315 -18.77 -63.55 -7.40
N ALA A 316 -19.76 -63.39 -6.53
CA ALA A 316 -20.04 -62.15 -5.82
C ALA A 316 -18.88 -61.77 -4.90
N THR A 317 -18.51 -60.50 -4.85
CA THR A 317 -18.12 -59.83 -3.61
C THR A 317 -18.23 -58.31 -3.78
N ALA A 318 -18.95 -57.71 -2.83
CA ALA A 318 -19.12 -56.28 -2.69
C ALA A 318 -17.80 -55.57 -2.36
N SER A 319 -17.59 -54.38 -2.91
CA SER A 319 -16.69 -53.37 -2.32
C SER A 319 -17.17 -51.97 -2.70
N LYS A 320 -17.79 -51.29 -1.73
CA LYS A 320 -18.04 -49.85 -1.73
C LYS A 320 -16.69 -49.11 -1.80
N PRO A 321 -16.55 -48.04 -2.60
CA PRO A 321 -15.42 -47.14 -2.43
C PRO A 321 -15.61 -46.34 -1.15
N LYS A 322 -14.53 -46.32 -0.36
CA LYS A 322 -14.39 -45.64 0.92
C LYS A 322 -14.50 -44.13 0.72
N LYS A 323 -15.36 -43.49 1.52
CA LYS A 323 -15.17 -42.11 2.00
C LYS A 323 -13.79 -42.03 2.68
N SER A 324 -12.81 -41.43 2.05
CA SER A 324 -11.60 -40.88 2.67
C SER A 324 -11.79 -39.37 2.69
N ALA A 325 -12.22 -38.83 3.82
CA ALA A 325 -11.35 -38.21 4.82
C ALA A 325 -11.52 -36.70 4.66
N ALA A 326 -12.49 -36.17 5.41
CA ALA A 326 -12.61 -34.76 5.69
C ALA A 326 -11.28 -34.30 6.28
N LEU A 327 -10.53 -33.52 5.51
CA LEU A 327 -9.45 -32.72 6.05
C LEU A 327 -10.12 -31.60 6.85
N SER A 328 -9.73 -31.53 8.11
CA SER A 328 -10.24 -30.61 9.11
C SER A 328 -10.10 -29.17 8.64
N PHE A 329 -11.25 -28.49 8.66
CA PHE A 329 -11.45 -27.07 8.50
C PHE A 329 -10.64 -26.32 9.58
N ASP A 330 -9.73 -25.45 9.17
CA ASP A 330 -9.03 -24.53 10.07
C ASP A 330 -9.74 -23.17 10.01
N ASP A 331 -10.45 -22.86 11.09
CA ASP A 331 -11.38 -21.74 11.27
C ASP A 331 -10.70 -20.56 11.99
N SER A 332 -9.37 -20.48 11.96
CA SER A 332 -8.59 -19.54 12.76
C SER A 332 -8.04 -18.37 11.94
N TRP A 333 -8.88 -17.35 11.73
CA TRP A 333 -8.38 -15.99 11.57
C TRP A 333 -8.04 -15.44 12.97
N GLY A 334 -6.84 -15.73 13.48
CA GLY A 334 -6.39 -15.12 14.73
C GLY A 334 -5.28 -15.78 15.54
N GLU A 335 -4.75 -16.95 15.16
CA GLU A 335 -3.67 -17.59 15.92
C GLU A 335 -2.46 -17.94 15.04
N ASP A 336 -1.77 -16.93 14.51
CA ASP A 336 -0.29 -16.94 14.49
C ASP A 336 0.26 -15.52 14.20
N PRO A 337 0.79 -14.79 15.19
CA PRO A 337 1.49 -13.52 14.95
C PRO A 337 2.94 -13.70 14.48
N ALA A 338 3.38 -14.93 14.16
CA ALA A 338 4.78 -15.25 13.90
C ALA A 338 5.21 -15.33 12.42
N ASP A 339 4.30 -15.25 11.44
CA ASP A 339 4.68 -15.41 10.01
C ASP A 339 4.63 -14.11 9.17
N PHE A 340 4.38 -12.97 9.82
CA PHE A 340 4.60 -11.66 9.24
C PHE A 340 5.87 -11.03 9.82
N GLY A 341 7.01 -11.43 9.25
CA GLY A 341 8.29 -10.73 9.41
C GLY A 341 8.97 -10.91 10.77
N ALA A 342 9.49 -12.10 11.05
CA ALA A 342 10.54 -12.26 12.06
C ALA A 342 11.95 -12.04 11.43
N PRO A 343 12.91 -11.44 12.17
CA PRO A 343 14.23 -11.12 11.66
C PRO A 343 15.10 -12.37 11.44
N ILE A 344 15.84 -12.36 10.34
CA ILE A 344 16.93 -13.31 10.05
C ILE A 344 17.96 -13.21 11.19
N PRO A 345 18.45 -14.32 11.78
CA PRO A 345 19.44 -14.27 12.84
C PRO A 345 20.77 -13.68 12.35
N ASP A 346 21.32 -12.77 13.16
CA ASP A 346 22.59 -12.08 12.97
C ASP A 346 23.76 -13.07 12.75
N ALA A 347 24.18 -13.22 11.50
CA ALA A 347 25.56 -13.53 11.18
C ALA A 347 26.26 -12.21 10.84
N SER A 348 26.86 -11.58 11.85
CA SER A 348 27.64 -10.36 11.71
C SER A 348 28.73 -10.52 10.65
N PRO A 349 28.74 -9.71 9.57
CA PRO A 349 29.82 -9.70 8.58
C PRO A 349 31.05 -8.90 9.04
N PHE A 350 31.12 -8.47 10.31
CA PHE A 350 32.23 -7.70 10.87
C PHE A 350 33.22 -8.54 11.69
N ALA A 351 33.44 -9.80 11.32
CA ALA A 351 34.64 -10.52 11.73
C ALA A 351 35.81 -10.04 10.86
N ALA A 352 36.68 -9.20 11.44
CA ALA A 352 37.84 -8.63 10.79
C ALA A 352 38.83 -9.69 10.28
N PRO A 353 39.39 -9.52 9.07
CA PRO A 353 40.76 -9.88 8.80
C PRO A 353 41.61 -8.60 8.85
N GLY A 354 42.51 -8.54 9.84
CA GLY A 354 43.51 -7.47 9.89
C GLY A 354 44.39 -7.48 8.64
N HIS A 355 45.02 -6.33 8.33
CA HIS A 355 46.38 -6.17 7.80
C HIS A 355 46.74 -4.67 7.84
N GLY A 356 48.01 -4.37 8.14
CA GLY A 356 48.57 -3.04 8.38
C GLY A 356 48.85 -2.17 7.12
N PRO A 357 49.66 -1.11 7.27
CA PRO A 357 49.40 0.20 6.64
C PRO A 357 50.29 0.53 5.42
N ALA A 358 49.85 1.48 4.58
CA ALA A 358 50.65 2.60 4.02
C ALA A 358 49.94 3.30 2.84
N GLY A 359 50.01 4.64 2.78
CA GLY A 359 49.98 5.40 1.52
C GLY A 359 49.01 6.59 1.41
N ILE A 360 49.45 7.77 1.85
CA ILE A 360 49.08 9.12 1.32
C ILE A 360 50.15 9.44 0.25
N PRO A 361 49.99 10.24 -0.87
CA PRO A 361 49.21 11.49 -1.15
C PRO A 361 48.67 11.57 -2.62
N PRO A 362 48.38 12.75 -3.24
CA PRO A 362 48.00 14.08 -2.73
C PRO A 362 46.69 14.63 -3.33
N ASN A 363 46.17 15.67 -2.68
CA ASN A 363 45.26 16.66 -3.25
C ASN A 363 46.07 17.70 -4.07
N PRO A 364 45.55 18.21 -5.19
CA PRO A 364 45.68 19.65 -5.40
C PRO A 364 44.40 20.30 -5.95
N LEU A 365 44.00 21.38 -5.27
CA LEU A 365 43.30 22.50 -5.89
C LEU A 365 44.09 22.96 -7.12
N ASP A 366 43.43 22.99 -8.27
CA ASP A 366 43.67 23.97 -9.33
C ASP A 366 42.41 24.09 -10.19
N THR A 367 41.67 25.17 -9.97
CA THR A 367 40.78 25.76 -10.98
C THR A 367 41.59 26.71 -11.85
N PRO A 368 41.30 26.74 -13.15
CA PRO A 368 40.80 27.99 -13.71
C PRO A 368 39.59 27.80 -14.63
N ALA A 369 38.72 28.81 -14.63
CA ALA A 369 37.52 28.96 -15.46
C ALA A 369 37.86 29.52 -16.87
N PRO A 370 36.86 29.95 -17.67
CA PRO A 370 35.86 29.15 -18.39
C PRO A 370 35.98 29.36 -19.92
N SER A 371 35.45 28.47 -20.76
CA SER A 371 35.23 28.79 -22.18
C SER A 371 34.17 27.92 -22.85
N THR A 372 33.30 28.65 -23.57
CA THR A 372 32.48 28.28 -24.75
C THR A 372 31.30 27.33 -24.57
N SER A 373 30.13 27.98 -24.44
CA SER A 373 28.92 27.80 -25.24
C SER A 373 28.79 26.50 -26.05
N GLN A 374 27.90 25.62 -25.61
CA GLN A 374 27.23 24.67 -26.48
C GLN A 374 25.72 24.86 -26.28
N GLU A 375 25.07 25.30 -27.36
CA GLU A 375 23.65 25.65 -27.43
C GLU A 375 22.76 24.45 -27.16
N ASN A 376 21.69 24.67 -26.39
CA ASN A 376 20.66 23.70 -26.11
C ASN A 376 19.49 23.91 -27.10
N PRO A 377 19.14 22.95 -27.97
CA PRO A 377 18.26 23.18 -29.12
C PRO A 377 16.75 23.14 -28.82
N PHE A 378 16.30 23.50 -27.60
CA PHE A 378 14.88 23.46 -27.21
C PHE A 378 14.41 24.69 -26.39
N ALA A 379 14.82 25.89 -26.79
CA ALA A 379 14.24 27.13 -26.27
C ALA A 379 13.24 27.71 -27.29
N THR A 380 11.95 27.45 -27.10
CA THR A 380 10.88 28.08 -27.88
C THR A 380 10.53 29.44 -27.28
N THR A 381 10.57 30.45 -28.14
CA THR A 381 10.34 31.89 -27.94
C THR A 381 8.96 32.19 -27.35
N VAL A 382 8.90 33.11 -26.37
CA VAL A 382 7.65 33.71 -25.87
C VAL A 382 7.27 34.86 -26.79
N GLU A 383 6.11 34.76 -27.44
CA GLU A 383 5.50 35.79 -28.27
C GLU A 383 4.56 36.66 -27.43
N THR A 384 4.88 37.94 -27.32
CA THR A 384 4.07 39.00 -26.70
C THR A 384 2.87 39.38 -27.55
N ALA A 385 1.71 39.60 -26.94
CA ALA A 385 0.58 40.32 -27.53
C ALA A 385 -0.05 41.32 -26.51
N PRO A 386 -0.66 42.42 -26.98
CA PRO A 386 -0.77 43.68 -26.24
C PRO A 386 -2.13 43.89 -25.52
N SER A 387 -2.13 44.79 -24.52
CA SER A 387 -3.33 45.31 -23.85
C SER A 387 -4.16 46.27 -24.71
N PRO A 388 -5.45 46.46 -24.37
CA PRO A 388 -5.90 47.84 -24.14
C PRO A 388 -6.80 48.04 -22.91
N SER A 389 -6.76 49.30 -22.45
CA SER A 389 -7.44 50.05 -21.38
C SER A 389 -8.98 49.85 -21.30
N ALA A 390 -9.58 49.64 -20.12
CA ALA A 390 -10.04 50.59 -19.08
C ALA A 390 -11.51 51.07 -19.24
N GLU A 391 -12.41 50.72 -18.30
CA GLU A 391 -13.42 51.64 -17.73
C GLU A 391 -14.19 51.07 -16.51
N ALA A 392 -14.32 51.92 -15.49
CA ALA A 392 -15.36 52.04 -14.45
C ALA A 392 -15.56 50.97 -13.33
N ALA A 393 -15.29 51.41 -12.09
CA ALA A 393 -15.72 50.85 -10.80
C ALA A 393 -17.19 51.25 -10.46
N PRO A 394 -17.88 50.81 -9.36
CA PRO A 394 -17.41 51.01 -7.97
C PRO A 394 -17.69 49.89 -6.93
N ALA A 395 -16.78 49.84 -5.96
CA ALA A 395 -16.91 49.70 -4.49
C ALA A 395 -17.94 48.74 -3.85
N ALA A 396 -17.42 47.78 -3.09
CA ALA A 396 -17.88 47.46 -1.73
C ALA A 396 -16.71 46.93 -0.86
N GLU A 397 -16.67 47.40 0.38
CA GLU A 397 -15.63 47.39 1.41
C GLU A 397 -15.19 45.99 1.90
N GLU A 398 -13.87 45.78 1.97
CA GLU A 398 -13.04 45.57 3.18
C GLU A 398 -13.12 44.21 3.88
N ALA A 399 -12.10 43.38 3.64
CA ALA A 399 -11.44 42.59 4.67
C ALA A 399 -9.94 42.51 4.34
N HIS A 400 -9.10 42.93 5.29
CA HIS A 400 -7.64 43.06 5.15
C HIS A 400 -6.94 41.76 4.70
N PRO A 401 -6.04 41.81 3.70
CA PRO A 401 -5.12 40.71 3.41
C PRO A 401 -3.90 40.75 4.33
N GLN A 402 -3.60 39.62 4.99
CA GLN A 402 -2.32 39.38 5.64
C GLN A 402 -1.20 39.39 4.58
N PRO A 403 0.00 39.93 4.89
CA PRO A 403 1.08 40.04 3.93
C PRO A 403 1.65 38.66 3.60
N ALA A 404 1.60 38.30 2.32
CA ALA A 404 2.44 37.26 1.75
C ALA A 404 3.90 37.72 1.80
N ALA A 405 4.75 36.92 2.45
CA ALA A 405 6.19 36.96 2.26
C ALA A 405 6.67 35.54 2.03
N ALA A 406 7.10 35.29 0.80
CA ALA A 406 7.80 34.09 0.39
C ALA A 406 9.16 34.01 1.10
N SER A 407 9.46 32.86 1.67
CA SER A 407 10.82 32.36 1.92
C SER A 407 10.75 30.84 1.87
N GLY A 408 11.75 30.21 1.24
CA GLY A 408 11.61 28.93 0.56
C GLY A 408 11.44 27.71 1.46
N GLY A 409 10.53 26.84 1.04
CA GLY A 409 10.32 25.48 1.56
C GLY A 409 9.26 24.78 0.72
N ASN A 410 9.60 23.68 0.05
CA ASN A 410 8.71 22.96 -0.89
C ASN A 410 7.66 22.06 -0.20
N ALA A 411 7.26 22.36 1.04
CA ALA A 411 6.20 21.64 1.75
C ALA A 411 5.17 22.65 2.26
N ASN A 412 3.93 22.56 1.79
CA ASN A 412 2.84 23.34 2.36
C ASN A 412 2.37 22.63 3.64
N VAL A 413 3.08 22.88 4.74
CA VAL A 413 2.72 22.34 6.05
C VAL A 413 1.45 23.07 6.53
N PRO A 414 0.32 22.36 6.74
CA PRO A 414 -0.88 23.00 7.28
C PRO A 414 -0.56 23.55 8.67
N GLY A 415 -0.88 24.83 8.89
CA GLY A 415 -0.75 25.49 10.19
C GLY A 415 -1.52 24.76 11.30
N LEU A 416 -1.33 25.19 12.55
CA LEU A 416 -2.09 24.66 13.69
C LEU A 416 -3.60 24.83 13.48
N SER A 417 -4.37 23.78 13.74
CA SER A 417 -5.83 23.86 13.80
C SER A 417 -6.28 24.76 14.96
N ALA A 418 -7.55 25.19 14.98
CA ALA A 418 -8.10 25.99 16.07
C ALA A 418 -8.00 25.27 17.43
N GLU A 419 -8.20 23.95 17.44
CA GLU A 419 -8.07 23.11 18.63
C GLU A 419 -6.60 22.97 19.07
N GLU A 420 -5.69 22.70 18.13
CA GLU A 420 -4.25 22.63 18.42
C GLU A 420 -3.72 23.97 18.96
N TRP A 421 -4.21 25.10 18.43
CA TRP A 421 -3.90 26.43 18.94
C TRP A 421 -4.37 26.65 20.38
N HIS A 422 -5.59 26.21 20.70
CA HIS A 422 -6.14 26.32 22.05
C HIS A 422 -5.36 25.44 23.04
N ARG A 423 -5.10 24.18 22.66
CA ARG A 423 -4.36 23.20 23.47
C ARG A 423 -2.88 23.50 23.59
N LEU A 424 -2.29 24.25 22.66
CA LEU A 424 -0.93 24.76 22.80
C LEU A 424 -0.85 25.88 23.85
N LYS A 425 -1.87 26.74 23.94
CA LYS A 425 -1.91 27.85 24.91
C LYS A 425 -2.17 27.38 26.34
N GLU A 426 -3.09 26.44 26.52
CA GLU A 426 -3.35 25.83 27.84
C GLU A 426 -2.30 24.78 28.23
N PHE A 427 -1.64 24.21 27.22
CA PHE A 427 -0.66 23.14 27.30
C PHE A 427 -1.06 21.97 28.18
N ASP A 428 -2.00 21.14 27.68
CA ASP A 428 -2.40 19.88 28.30
C ASP A 428 -1.50 18.71 27.81
N PRO A 429 -0.58 18.18 28.64
CA PRO A 429 0.36 17.14 28.23
C PRO A 429 -0.32 15.81 27.90
N ARG A 430 -1.48 15.50 28.50
CA ARG A 430 -2.20 14.25 28.22
C ARG A 430 -2.83 14.29 26.85
N TRP A 431 -3.53 15.39 26.55
CA TRP A 431 -4.13 15.61 25.25
C TRP A 431 -3.07 15.55 24.13
N TRP A 432 -1.90 16.18 24.33
CA TRP A 432 -0.84 16.18 23.33
C TRP A 432 -0.27 14.78 23.04
N ILE A 433 -0.09 13.94 24.06
CA ILE A 433 0.34 12.54 23.84
C ILE A 433 -0.73 11.76 23.08
N GLU A 434 -1.98 11.81 23.51
CA GLU A 434 -3.08 11.08 22.88
C GLU A 434 -3.32 11.53 21.42
N HIS A 435 -3.31 12.85 21.19
CA HIS A 435 -3.49 13.45 19.87
C HIS A 435 -2.37 13.04 18.92
N LEU A 436 -1.10 13.13 19.35
CA LEU A 436 0.04 12.80 18.50
C LEU A 436 0.27 11.30 18.35
N ASP A 437 -0.12 10.47 19.32
CA ASP A 437 -0.09 9.01 19.14
C ASP A 437 -1.14 8.54 18.13
N THR A 438 -2.33 9.17 18.13
CA THR A 438 -3.37 8.90 17.13
C THR A 438 -2.97 9.45 15.75
N ASN A 439 -2.30 10.62 15.72
CA ASN A 439 -1.94 11.34 14.51
C ASN A 439 -0.41 11.43 14.32
N ARG A 440 0.28 10.29 14.28
CA ARG A 440 1.77 10.25 14.35
C ARG A 440 2.49 11.09 13.29
N GLY A 441 1.98 11.12 12.05
CA GLY A 441 2.54 11.96 10.98
C GLY A 441 2.41 13.47 11.26
N ARG A 442 1.45 13.87 12.09
CA ARG A 442 1.26 15.27 12.49
C ARG A 442 2.43 15.77 13.35
N SER A 443 3.08 14.91 14.14
CA SER A 443 4.26 15.30 14.93
C SER A 443 5.42 15.81 14.07
N ILE A 444 5.65 15.19 12.89
CA ILE A 444 6.67 15.64 11.92
C ILE A 444 6.22 16.92 11.23
N GLN A 445 4.96 17.01 10.79
CA GLN A 445 4.44 18.23 10.16
C GLN A 445 4.59 19.44 11.09
N LEU A 446 4.18 19.29 12.35
CA LEU A 446 4.30 20.35 13.36
C LEU A 446 5.77 20.73 13.63
N ALA A 447 6.71 19.80 13.46
CA ALA A 447 8.14 20.07 13.61
C ALA A 447 8.72 20.97 12.50
N TYR A 448 8.08 21.00 11.33
CA TYR A 448 8.43 21.84 10.19
C TYR A 448 7.69 23.19 10.16
N LEU A 449 6.81 23.48 11.12
CA LEU A 449 6.20 24.80 11.21
C LEU A 449 7.27 25.87 11.42
N ASP A 450 7.10 27.03 10.77
CA ASP A 450 7.99 28.16 10.97
C ASP A 450 8.00 28.55 12.45
N LYS A 451 9.17 28.49 13.08
CA LYS A 451 9.35 28.82 14.50
C LYS A 451 8.91 30.25 14.83
N ASN A 452 8.99 31.15 13.85
CA ASN A 452 8.59 32.55 14.02
C ASN A 452 7.07 32.76 13.85
N SER A 453 6.35 31.75 13.37
CA SER A 453 4.88 31.81 13.24
C SER A 453 4.16 31.64 14.58
N LEU A 454 4.88 31.18 15.60
CA LEU A 454 4.39 30.98 16.95
C LEU A 454 4.93 32.10 17.85
N GLY A 455 4.09 32.62 18.75
CA GLY A 455 4.51 33.62 19.73
C GLY A 455 5.67 33.13 20.60
N GLU A 456 6.39 34.07 21.22
CA GLU A 456 7.63 33.80 21.96
C GLU A 456 7.48 32.62 22.96
N GLY A 457 8.25 31.55 22.76
CA GLY A 457 8.29 30.37 23.63
C GLY A 457 7.30 29.25 23.29
N LEU A 458 6.25 29.53 22.51
CA LEU A 458 5.28 28.51 22.07
C LEU A 458 5.88 27.53 21.07
N ASP A 459 6.89 27.94 20.32
CA ASP A 459 7.70 27.11 19.43
C ASP A 459 8.38 25.95 20.19
N LYS A 460 9.04 26.28 21.31
CA LYS A 460 9.74 25.31 22.17
C LYS A 460 8.76 24.43 22.92
N LEU A 461 7.63 25.00 23.33
CA LEU A 461 6.56 24.28 24.01
C LEU A 461 5.90 23.25 23.09
N LEU A 462 5.60 23.63 21.84
CA LEU A 462 5.11 22.72 20.81
C LEU A 462 6.14 21.63 20.50
N MET A 463 7.40 22.00 20.30
CA MET A 463 8.49 21.05 20.07
C MET A 463 8.67 20.08 21.26
N SER A 464 8.38 20.52 22.48
CA SER A 464 8.42 19.64 23.66
C SER A 464 7.35 18.54 23.63
N ALA A 465 6.15 18.83 23.11
CA ALA A 465 5.09 17.84 22.89
C ALA A 465 5.44 16.86 21.77
N ILE A 466 6.04 17.35 20.69
CA ILE A 466 6.54 16.54 19.57
C ILE A 466 7.62 15.56 20.07
N VAL A 467 8.62 16.07 20.80
CA VAL A 467 9.68 15.24 21.38
C VAL A 467 9.10 14.24 22.39
N ALA A 468 8.09 14.62 23.18
CA ALA A 468 7.41 13.68 24.09
C ALA A 468 6.78 12.51 23.34
N SER A 469 6.10 12.79 22.22
CA SER A 469 5.53 11.78 21.33
C SER A 469 6.61 10.86 20.74
N TRP A 470 7.73 11.42 20.28
CA TRP A 470 8.86 10.63 19.75
C TRP A 470 9.55 9.79 20.83
N VAL A 471 9.66 10.30 22.05
CA VAL A 471 10.17 9.53 23.20
C VAL A 471 9.23 8.35 23.48
N PHE A 472 7.92 8.59 23.46
CA PHE A 472 6.90 7.55 23.67
C PHE A 472 6.97 6.46 22.59
N TYR A 473 7.01 6.86 21.32
CA TYR A 473 7.18 5.97 20.17
C TYR A 473 7.76 6.71 18.96
N PHE A 474 8.90 6.26 18.43
CA PHE A 474 9.55 6.87 17.26
C PHE A 474 9.53 5.94 16.04
N PRO A 475 8.75 6.27 14.98
CA PRO A 475 8.76 5.50 13.73
C PRO A 475 10.11 5.61 13.02
N ARG A 476 10.70 4.47 12.64
CA ARG A 476 11.99 4.40 11.94
C ARG A 476 12.01 5.24 10.66
N ASP A 477 10.91 5.27 9.94
CA ASP A 477 10.78 5.94 8.64
C ASP A 477 10.91 7.47 8.73
N PHE A 478 10.77 8.04 9.93
CA PHE A 478 10.86 9.48 10.16
C PHE A 478 12.23 9.96 10.61
N ASN A 479 13.24 9.08 10.74
CA ASN A 479 14.54 9.47 11.27
C ASN A 479 15.19 10.64 10.50
N LEU A 480 15.17 10.61 9.16
CA LEU A 480 15.76 11.66 8.34
C LEU A 480 14.98 12.98 8.41
N LEU A 481 13.64 12.92 8.43
CA LEU A 481 12.79 14.10 8.53
C LEU A 481 12.89 14.75 9.92
N ALA A 482 12.94 13.93 10.97
CA ALA A 482 13.16 14.43 12.33
C ALA A 482 14.55 15.04 12.46
N GLU A 483 15.59 14.43 11.88
CA GLU A 483 16.95 14.99 11.90
C GLU A 483 17.03 16.35 11.18
N ASP A 484 16.37 16.46 10.03
CA ASP A 484 16.27 17.72 9.30
C ASP A 484 15.42 18.78 10.03
N ALA A 485 14.29 18.40 10.65
CA ALA A 485 13.47 19.30 11.47
C ALA A 485 14.18 19.79 12.74
N LEU A 486 15.08 18.98 13.31
CA LEU A 486 15.93 19.37 14.43
C LEU A 486 17.11 20.26 14.01
N ARG A 487 17.48 20.27 12.73
CA ARG A 487 18.63 21.03 12.20
C ARG A 487 18.62 22.52 12.53
N PRO A 488 17.49 23.25 12.43
CA PRO A 488 17.45 24.68 12.70
C PRO A 488 17.48 25.03 14.20
N TRP A 489 17.48 24.04 15.11
CA TRP A 489 17.54 24.27 16.55
C TRP A 489 18.98 24.20 17.04
N GLU A 490 19.38 25.17 17.85
CA GLU A 490 20.69 25.13 18.52
C GLU A 490 20.68 24.09 19.65
N ASP A 491 21.84 23.53 20.00
CA ASP A 491 21.93 22.50 21.04
C ASP A 491 21.41 22.98 22.41
N ARG A 492 21.59 24.27 22.72
CA ARG A 492 21.03 24.90 23.93
C ARG A 492 19.49 24.95 23.91
N GLU A 493 18.90 25.15 22.74
CA GLU A 493 17.44 25.15 22.58
C GLU A 493 16.89 23.73 22.69
N LEU A 494 17.58 22.75 22.09
CA LEU A 494 17.21 21.34 22.20
C LEU A 494 17.31 20.84 23.65
N GLU A 495 18.32 21.29 24.39
CA GLU A 495 18.41 21.01 25.83
C GLU A 495 17.25 21.66 26.59
N HIS A 496 16.87 22.89 26.26
CA HIS A 496 15.71 23.54 26.86
C HIS A 496 14.41 22.78 26.54
N ILE A 497 14.21 22.37 25.28
CA ILE A 497 13.07 21.55 24.85
C ILE A 497 13.02 20.24 25.65
N ALA A 498 14.15 19.53 25.79
CA ALA A 498 14.21 18.31 26.58
C ALA A 498 13.82 18.55 28.06
N HIS A 499 14.24 19.69 28.63
CA HIS A 499 13.83 20.10 29.98
C HIS A 499 12.33 20.39 30.07
N LEU A 500 11.75 21.08 29.09
CA LEU A 500 10.31 21.35 29.01
C LEU A 500 9.51 20.05 28.86
N THR A 501 9.94 19.14 27.98
CA THR A 501 9.33 17.82 27.84
C THR A 501 9.34 17.08 29.17
N ALA A 502 10.47 17.03 29.86
CA ALA A 502 10.54 16.40 31.15
C ALA A 502 9.74 17.13 32.25
N MET A 503 9.57 18.47 32.17
CA MET A 503 8.74 19.22 33.13
C MET A 503 7.27 18.85 33.02
N HIS A 504 6.76 18.75 31.79
CA HIS A 504 5.33 18.65 31.54
C HIS A 504 4.83 17.20 31.40
N PHE A 505 5.69 16.28 30.96
CA PHE A 505 5.29 14.89 30.67
C PHE A 505 5.79 13.87 31.70
N ALA A 506 6.52 14.31 32.74
CA ALA A 506 6.88 13.43 33.84
C ALA A 506 5.62 12.90 34.56
N GLY A 507 5.43 11.58 34.52
CA GLY A 507 4.25 10.91 35.10
C GLY A 507 3.07 10.74 34.13
N THR A 508 3.20 11.19 32.87
CA THR A 508 2.18 10.97 31.83
C THR A 508 2.32 9.60 31.17
N PHE A 509 3.54 9.10 30.99
CA PHE A 509 3.83 7.76 30.45
C PHE A 509 5.13 7.17 31.05
N VAL A 510 5.28 5.84 30.98
CA VAL A 510 6.46 5.12 31.50
C VAL A 510 7.46 4.86 30.35
N PRO A 511 8.69 5.41 30.41
CA PRO A 511 9.66 5.29 29.31
C PRO A 511 10.23 3.88 29.09
N GLU A 512 10.01 2.94 30.01
CA GLU A 512 10.60 1.59 30.01
C GLU A 512 10.04 0.66 28.89
N HIS A 513 9.01 1.10 28.17
CA HIS A 513 8.37 0.34 27.08
C HIS A 513 8.58 0.95 25.69
N CYS A 514 9.53 1.88 25.55
CA CYS A 514 9.73 2.61 24.30
C CYS A 514 10.70 1.87 23.35
N GLU A 515 10.17 1.23 22.31
CA GLU A 515 10.99 0.79 21.16
C GLU A 515 11.43 2.01 20.34
N ARG A 516 12.74 2.16 20.10
CA ARG A 516 13.27 3.29 19.33
C ARG A 516 14.29 2.86 18.29
N TYR A 517 14.08 3.32 17.06
CA TYR A 517 14.95 3.10 15.91
C TYR A 517 15.63 4.41 15.45
N ALA A 518 15.74 5.40 16.35
CA ALA A 518 16.35 6.69 16.04
C ALA A 518 17.88 6.58 15.98
N THR A 519 18.51 7.38 15.12
CA THR A 519 19.98 7.47 15.00
C THR A 519 20.44 8.93 14.95
N GLY A 520 21.75 9.15 15.12
CA GLY A 520 22.34 10.49 14.98
C GLY A 520 21.81 11.51 15.99
N ARG A 521 21.50 12.72 15.51
CA ARG A 521 21.05 13.85 16.36
C ARG A 521 19.70 13.59 17.02
N VAL A 522 18.81 12.84 16.37
CA VAL A 522 17.50 12.48 16.92
C VAL A 522 17.68 11.61 18.16
N ALA A 523 18.50 10.56 18.07
CA ALA A 523 18.79 9.67 19.20
C ALA A 523 19.33 10.45 20.41
N MET A 524 20.28 11.37 20.20
CA MET A 524 20.84 12.21 21.27
C MET A 524 19.77 13.01 22.03
N VAL A 525 18.83 13.63 21.31
CA VAL A 525 17.75 14.41 21.92
C VAL A 525 16.77 13.50 22.69
N LEU A 526 16.40 12.36 22.11
CA LEU A 526 15.47 11.42 22.74
C LEU A 526 16.06 10.76 23.99
N ASP A 527 17.34 10.39 23.94
CA ASP A 527 18.06 9.79 25.07
C ASP A 527 18.19 10.78 26.22
N ARG A 528 18.59 12.02 25.91
CA ARG A 528 18.67 13.09 26.92
C ARG A 528 17.31 13.36 27.56
N THR A 529 16.26 13.41 26.76
CA THR A 529 14.89 13.64 27.25
C THR A 529 14.41 12.49 28.13
N THR A 530 14.73 11.25 27.75
CA THR A 530 14.37 10.05 28.52
C THR A 530 15.06 10.02 29.87
N GLN A 531 16.34 10.37 29.91
CA GLN A 531 17.08 10.52 31.15
C GLN A 531 16.41 11.55 32.06
N LEU A 532 16.08 12.73 31.55
CA LEU A 532 15.44 13.79 32.32
C LEU A 532 14.03 13.42 32.82
N LEU A 533 13.26 12.68 32.01
CA LEU A 533 11.95 12.13 32.40
C LEU A 533 12.10 11.13 33.56
N ALA A 534 13.04 10.20 33.46
CA ALA A 534 13.32 9.23 34.52
C ALA A 534 13.77 9.91 35.82
N GLU A 535 14.69 10.88 35.74
CA GLU A 535 15.17 11.66 36.90
C GLU A 535 14.03 12.40 37.60
N ARG A 536 13.10 13.01 36.85
CA ARG A 536 11.96 13.72 37.42
C ARG A 536 10.90 12.79 37.98
N SER A 537 10.56 11.70 37.29
CA SER A 537 9.62 10.70 37.80
C SER A 537 10.14 10.06 39.10
N ALA A 538 11.45 9.80 39.21
CA ALA A 538 12.07 9.31 40.45
C ALA A 538 11.99 10.34 41.59
N ARG A 539 12.21 11.63 41.31
CA ARG A 539 12.06 12.71 42.32
C ARG A 539 10.62 12.88 42.78
N ALA A 540 9.65 12.76 41.88
CA ALA A 540 8.22 12.84 42.20
C ALA A 540 7.78 11.67 43.10
N GLN A 541 8.36 10.48 42.95
CA GLN A 541 8.11 9.32 43.81
C GLN A 541 8.79 9.44 45.19
N GLN A 542 9.86 10.22 45.32
CA GLN A 542 10.60 10.45 46.56
C GLN A 542 10.06 11.62 47.41
N GLN A 543 9.18 12.46 46.86
CA GLN A 543 8.46 13.48 47.64
C GLN A 543 7.16 12.87 48.21
N PRO A 544 7.00 12.78 49.55
CA PRO A 544 5.72 12.38 50.12
C PRO A 544 4.68 13.46 49.80
N ALA A 545 3.63 13.08 49.07
CA ALA A 545 2.49 13.95 48.84
C ALA A 545 1.86 14.33 50.21
N PRO A 546 1.49 15.60 50.45
CA PRO A 546 0.56 15.91 51.51
C PRO A 546 -0.73 15.14 51.20
N SER A 547 -1.12 14.29 52.14
CA SER A 547 -2.23 13.37 52.05
C SER A 547 -3.53 14.12 51.76
N HIS A 548 -3.98 14.11 50.50
CA HIS A 548 -5.38 14.16 50.10
C HIS A 548 -5.53 13.79 48.61
N PHE A 549 -6.49 12.89 48.33
CA PHE A 549 -7.02 12.44 47.03
C PHE A 549 -6.37 11.25 46.30
N ALA A 550 -6.91 10.09 46.66
CA ALA A 550 -7.41 8.99 45.81
C ALA A 550 -6.56 8.49 44.64
N GLN A 551 -5.93 7.33 44.87
CA GLN A 551 -5.43 6.41 43.86
C GLN A 551 -6.60 5.82 43.05
N HIS A 552 -6.62 6.02 41.74
CA HIS A 552 -7.28 5.12 40.79
C HIS A 552 -6.19 4.48 39.92
N THR A 553 -5.61 3.40 40.42
CA THR A 553 -4.74 2.49 39.66
C THR A 553 -5.60 1.49 38.90
N ALA A 554 -5.58 1.57 37.57
CA ALA A 554 -6.11 0.53 36.71
C ALA A 554 -5.34 0.45 35.38
N TRP A 555 -4.01 0.33 35.41
CA TRP A 555 -3.21 -0.18 34.28
C TRP A 555 -1.94 -0.84 34.82
N GLN A 556 -2.10 -2.06 35.33
CA GLN A 556 -1.01 -3.03 35.49
C GLN A 556 -1.49 -4.35 34.87
N HIS A 557 -0.62 -4.96 34.08
CA HIS A 557 -0.75 -6.25 33.39
C HIS A 557 -1.59 -6.29 32.10
N ARG A 558 -0.88 -6.21 30.96
CA ARG A 558 -1.18 -7.06 29.80
C ARG A 558 0.11 -7.59 29.19
N GLY A 559 0.68 -8.57 29.88
CA GLY A 559 1.78 -9.41 29.43
C GLY A 559 1.72 -10.73 30.19
N ALA A 560 1.63 -11.84 29.45
CA ALA A 560 1.50 -13.23 29.88
C ALA A 560 0.08 -13.72 30.29
N VAL A 561 -0.60 -14.40 29.35
CA VAL A 561 -1.60 -15.43 29.66
C VAL A 561 -0.98 -16.77 29.27
N HIS A 562 -0.74 -17.63 30.25
CA HIS A 562 -0.60 -19.06 30.03
C HIS A 562 -1.45 -19.82 31.03
N GLY A 563 -2.44 -20.55 30.49
CA GLY A 563 -2.84 -21.87 30.96
C GLY A 563 -3.84 -21.97 32.12
N GLY A 564 -5.01 -22.55 31.82
CA GLY A 564 -5.68 -23.46 32.76
C GLY A 564 -7.09 -23.07 33.18
N LEU A 565 -8.08 -23.63 32.47
CA LEU A 565 -9.43 -23.87 32.98
C LEU A 565 -9.41 -24.80 34.21
N GLY A 566 -10.29 -24.59 35.19
CA GLY A 566 -10.74 -25.67 36.08
C GLY A 566 -11.11 -25.30 37.52
N GLU A 567 -12.42 -25.14 37.73
CA GLU A 567 -13.22 -25.62 38.88
C GLU A 567 -13.02 -25.13 40.35
N HIS A 568 -14.19 -24.74 40.89
CA HIS A 568 -14.72 -24.99 42.23
C HIS A 568 -14.07 -24.38 43.48
N GLY A 569 -14.92 -23.74 44.30
CA GLY A 569 -14.83 -23.93 45.76
C GLY A 569 -15.14 -22.70 46.61
N ARG A 570 -16.26 -22.77 47.32
CA ARG A 570 -16.68 -21.84 48.37
C ARG A 570 -15.64 -21.71 49.51
N ASN A 571 -15.79 -20.57 50.19
CA ASN A 571 -15.95 -20.43 51.66
C ASN A 571 -14.78 -19.93 52.52
N THR A 572 -15.14 -18.89 53.28
CA THR A 572 -14.82 -18.60 54.70
C THR A 572 -13.40 -18.26 55.11
N GLY A 573 -13.26 -17.04 55.67
CA GLY A 573 -13.01 -16.94 57.11
C GLY A 573 -11.64 -16.42 57.55
N PHE A 574 -11.63 -15.13 57.91
CA PHE A 574 -11.25 -14.61 59.24
C PHE A 574 -9.84 -14.82 59.86
N HIS A 575 -9.38 -13.69 60.43
CA HIS A 575 -8.33 -13.43 61.43
C HIS A 575 -6.87 -13.52 60.95
N GLY A 576 -6.02 -12.52 61.11
CA GLY A 576 -6.08 -11.30 61.94
C GLY A 576 -4.92 -11.29 62.92
N ARG A 577 -3.96 -10.38 62.72
CA ARG A 577 -3.44 -9.44 63.72
C ARG A 577 -2.54 -8.41 63.06
#